data_AF-A0A536YRI5-F1
#
_entry.id   AF-A0A536YRI5-F1
#
_cell.length_a   1.000
_cell.length_b   1.000
_cell.length_c   1.000
_cell.angle_alpha   90.00
_cell.angle_beta   90.00
_cell.angle_gamma   90.00
#
_symmetry.space_group_name_H-M   'P 1'
#
loop_
_entity.id
_entity.type
_entity.pdbx_description
1 polymer ?
#
loop_
_entity_poly.entity_id
_entity_poly.type
_entity_poly.pdbx_seq_one_letter_code
_entity_poly.pdbx_strand_id
1 'polypeptide(L)'
;MRGHSNRNTNCIVAARTRPSRRARGWLDRNLAALARINRVAAGDDADLRRHYALLTQQLVANRTALMAYRLFLPLKRGRVFVAVGALHLYGANGLLAQLHEQGYRVRRIY
;
A
#
# COMPACT_ATOMS: atom_id res chain seq x y z
N MET A 1 33.60 -51.57 18.13
CA MET A 1 32.19 -51.22 18.43
C MET A 1 32.13 -50.08 19.43
N ARG A 2 31.82 -48.85 19.00
CA ARG A 2 31.36 -47.74 19.85
C ARG A 2 30.42 -46.88 19.01
N GLY A 3 29.11 -47.03 19.26
CA GLY A 3 28.08 -46.29 18.56
C GLY A 3 28.10 -44.82 18.94
N HIS A 4 28.28 -43.94 17.95
CA HIS A 4 28.01 -42.52 18.09
C HIS A 4 26.64 -42.24 17.48
N SER A 5 25.60 -42.40 18.29
CA SER A 5 24.30 -41.79 18.04
C SER A 5 24.43 -40.30 18.37
N ASN A 6 24.65 -39.45 17.36
CA ASN A 6 24.47 -38.01 17.52
C ASN A 6 23.10 -37.62 16.96
N ARG A 7 22.10 -37.67 17.84
CA ARG A 7 20.77 -37.11 17.61
C ARG A 7 20.89 -35.59 17.58
N ASN A 8 21.04 -35.03 16.39
CA ASN A 8 20.89 -33.59 16.20
C ASN A 8 19.39 -33.26 15.98
N THR A 9 18.61 -33.42 17.03
CA THR A 9 17.20 -33.04 17.09
C THR A 9 17.08 -31.82 17.99
N ASN A 10 17.01 -30.63 17.38
CA ASN A 10 16.61 -29.31 17.92
C ASN A 10 17.46 -28.25 17.19
N CYS A 11 16.94 -27.24 16.50
CA CYS A 11 15.83 -26.37 16.84
C CYS A 11 15.20 -25.82 15.55
N ILE A 12 13.96 -26.18 15.23
CA ILE A 12 13.11 -25.31 14.41
C ILE A 12 12.48 -24.33 15.39
N VAL A 13 13.24 -23.29 15.78
CA VAL A 13 12.59 -22.08 16.28
C VAL A 13 11.90 -21.48 15.07
N ALA A 14 10.57 -21.59 15.02
CA ALA A 14 9.77 -20.83 14.07
C ALA A 14 10.13 -19.34 14.26
N ALA A 15 11.00 -18.82 13.40
CA ALA A 15 11.36 -17.42 13.40
C ALA A 15 10.07 -16.63 13.13
N ARG A 16 9.48 -16.03 14.16
CA ARG A 16 8.46 -14.98 14.01
C ARG A 16 9.15 -13.83 13.28
N THR A 17 9.11 -13.86 11.95
CA THR A 17 9.64 -12.79 11.12
C THR A 17 8.86 -11.53 11.47
N ARG A 18 9.58 -10.53 11.98
CA ARG A 18 8.98 -9.22 12.26
C ARG A 18 8.41 -8.69 10.95
N PRO A 19 7.14 -8.24 10.91
CA PRO A 19 6.54 -7.71 9.69
C PRO A 19 7.38 -6.57 9.14
N SER A 20 7.45 -6.43 7.82
CA SER A 20 8.15 -5.28 7.22
C SER A 20 7.49 -3.97 7.67
N ARG A 21 8.20 -2.85 7.55
CA ARG A 21 7.63 -1.53 7.89
C ARG A 21 6.37 -1.22 7.08
N ARG A 22 6.29 -1.67 5.82
CA ARG A 22 5.08 -1.56 4.99
C ARG A 22 3.96 -2.43 5.52
N ALA A 23 4.24 -3.69 5.87
CA ALA A 23 3.24 -4.60 6.43
C ALA A 23 2.64 -4.06 7.74
N ARG A 24 3.46 -3.50 8.63
CA ARG A 24 2.97 -2.81 9.83
C ARG A 24 2.06 -1.64 9.50
N GLY A 25 2.51 -0.72 8.63
CA GLY A 25 1.68 0.42 8.23
C GLY A 25 0.35 0.03 7.59
N TRP A 26 0.30 -1.09 6.88
CA TRP A 26 -0.92 -1.65 6.32
C TRP A 26 -1.84 -2.23 7.41
N LEU A 27 -1.31 -3.04 8.33
CA LEU A 27 -2.05 -3.62 9.46
C LEU A 27 -2.59 -2.52 10.40
N ASP A 28 -1.81 -1.48 10.63
CA ASP A 28 -2.20 -0.29 11.42
C ASP A 28 -3.18 0.61 10.65
N ARG A 29 -3.45 0.30 9.37
CA ARG A 29 -4.32 1.04 8.46
C ARG A 29 -3.91 2.53 8.34
N ASN A 30 -2.60 2.78 8.37
CA ASN A 30 -2.00 4.11 8.37
C ASN A 30 -1.53 4.49 6.95
N LEU A 31 -2.45 5.10 6.19
CA LEU A 31 -2.19 5.54 4.81
C LEU A 31 -1.05 6.57 4.72
N ALA A 32 -0.94 7.48 5.69
CA ALA A 32 0.13 8.47 5.73
C ALA A 32 1.51 7.82 5.89
N ALA A 33 1.61 6.80 6.75
CA ALA A 33 2.84 6.05 6.93
C ALA A 33 3.23 5.30 5.64
N LEU A 34 2.27 4.68 4.95
CA LEU A 34 2.51 4.01 3.67
C LEU A 34 2.99 5.00 2.59
N ALA A 35 2.34 6.16 2.46
CA ALA A 35 2.74 7.20 1.53
C ALA A 35 4.14 7.75 1.83
N ARG A 36 4.48 7.93 3.12
CA ARG A 36 5.82 8.33 3.54
C ARG A 36 6.87 7.29 3.18
N ILE A 37 6.60 6.00 3.43
CA ILE A 37 7.50 4.91 3.05
C ILE A 37 7.76 4.91 1.54
N ASN A 38 6.72 5.12 0.73
CA ASN A 38 6.86 5.21 -0.72
C ASN A 38 7.71 6.42 -1.15
N ARG A 39 7.48 7.60 -0.55
CA ARG A 39 8.19 8.84 -0.88
C ARG A 39 9.71 8.75 -0.63
N VAL A 40 10.11 8.08 0.44
CA VAL A 40 11.54 7.97 0.83
C VAL A 40 12.19 6.67 0.34
N ALA A 41 11.50 5.89 -0.51
CA ALA A 41 11.98 4.57 -0.93
C ALA A 41 13.29 4.63 -1.73
N ALA A 42 13.56 5.74 -2.41
CA ALA A 42 14.79 5.95 -3.17
C ALA A 42 16.02 6.29 -2.30
N GLY A 43 15.83 6.57 -0.99
CA GLY A 43 16.93 7.05 -0.15
C GLY A 43 17.52 8.38 -0.64
N ASP A 44 18.84 8.51 -0.53
CA ASP A 44 19.57 9.75 -0.82
C ASP A 44 20.07 9.86 -2.27
N ASP A 45 19.96 8.79 -3.05
CA ASP A 45 20.37 8.77 -4.46
C ASP A 45 19.46 9.68 -5.31
N ALA A 46 20.08 10.69 -5.94
CA ALA A 46 19.36 11.72 -6.69
C ALA A 46 18.68 11.18 -7.96
N ASP A 47 19.34 10.30 -8.70
CA ASP A 47 18.78 9.71 -9.91
C ASP A 47 17.66 8.75 -9.56
N LEU A 48 17.87 7.93 -8.52
CA LEU A 48 16.83 7.02 -8.05
C LEU A 48 15.60 7.79 -7.55
N ARG A 49 15.80 8.90 -6.83
CA ARG A 49 14.70 9.79 -6.41
C ARG A 49 13.92 10.34 -7.59
N ARG A 50 14.60 10.78 -8.66
CA ARG A 50 13.96 11.27 -9.88
C ARG A 50 13.11 10.17 -10.53
N HIS A 51 13.67 8.97 -10.69
CA HIS A 51 12.95 7.83 -11.27
C HIS A 51 11.77 7.39 -10.40
N TYR A 52 11.91 7.36 -9.07
CA TYR A 52 10.80 7.04 -8.15
C TYR A 52 9.70 8.09 -8.17
N ALA A 53 10.04 9.37 -8.33
CA ALA A 53 9.05 10.43 -8.49
C ALA A 53 8.23 10.22 -9.77
N LEU A 54 8.89 9.94 -10.91
CA LEU A 54 8.22 9.63 -12.17
C LEU A 54 7.37 8.35 -12.06
N LEU A 55 7.90 7.30 -11.44
CA LEU A 55 7.17 6.05 -11.19
C LEU A 55 5.91 6.31 -10.36
N THR A 56 6.01 7.09 -9.28
CA THR A 56 4.89 7.43 -8.42
C THR A 56 3.86 8.28 -9.16
N GLN A 57 4.31 9.24 -9.98
CA GLN A 57 3.42 10.05 -10.81
C GLN A 57 2.61 9.17 -11.78
N GLN A 58 3.28 8.25 -12.49
CA GLN A 58 2.63 7.42 -13.50
C GLN A 58 1.74 6.33 -12.90
N LEU A 59 2.24 5.61 -11.88
CA LEU A 59 1.53 4.46 -11.33
C LEU A 59 0.50 4.81 -10.25
N VAL A 60 0.71 5.92 -9.54
CA VAL A 60 -0.22 6.35 -8.47
C VAL A 60 -1.03 7.54 -8.95
N ALA A 61 -0.43 8.72 -9.12
CA ALA A 61 -1.18 9.96 -9.33
C ALA A 61 -2.06 9.93 -10.59
N ASN A 62 -1.47 9.64 -11.75
CA ASN A 62 -2.19 9.60 -13.03
C ASN A 62 -3.27 8.50 -13.03
N ARG A 63 -2.95 7.33 -12.45
CA ARG A 63 -3.92 6.23 -12.33
C ARG A 63 -5.07 6.57 -11.39
N THR A 64 -4.82 7.23 -10.26
CA THR A 64 -5.86 7.66 -9.32
C THR A 64 -6.86 8.59 -10.01
N ALA A 65 -6.38 9.57 -10.77
CA ALA A 65 -7.25 10.48 -11.51
C ALA A 65 -8.12 9.74 -12.55
N LEU A 66 -7.52 8.81 -13.30
CA LEU A 66 -8.25 7.98 -14.26
C LEU A 66 -9.26 7.05 -13.57
N MET A 67 -8.92 6.47 -12.42
CA MET A 67 -9.84 5.66 -11.61
C MET A 67 -11.03 6.50 -11.16
N ALA A 68 -10.79 7.68 -10.58
CA ALA A 68 -11.86 8.58 -10.13
C ALA A 68 -12.82 8.96 -11.28
N TYR A 69 -12.28 9.26 -12.45
CA TYR A 69 -13.08 9.54 -13.64
C TYR A 69 -13.92 8.33 -14.08
N ARG A 70 -13.31 7.15 -14.19
CA ARG A 70 -13.99 5.92 -14.66
C ARG A 70 -15.02 5.41 -13.66
N LEU A 71 -14.84 5.68 -12.37
CA LEU A 71 -15.74 5.25 -11.31
C LEU A 71 -17.02 6.08 -11.22
N PHE A 72 -17.05 7.28 -11.80
CA PHE A 72 -18.22 8.17 -11.73
C PHE A 72 -19.53 7.47 -12.13
N LEU A 73 -19.55 6.83 -13.31
CA LEU A 73 -20.76 6.19 -13.84
C LEU A 73 -21.12 4.87 -13.11
N PRO A 74 -20.18 3.95 -12.83
CA PRO A 74 -20.44 2.78 -12.00
C PRO A 74 -20.96 3.14 -10.60
N LEU A 75 -20.37 4.13 -9.92
CA LEU A 75 -20.81 4.54 -8.59
C LEU A 75 -22.23 5.13 -8.61
N LYS A 76 -22.58 5.91 -9.64
CA LYS A 76 -23.94 6.44 -9.82
C LYS A 76 -24.98 5.32 -10.02
N ARG A 77 -24.61 4.23 -10.70
CA ARG A 77 -25.48 3.05 -10.86
C ARG A 77 -25.64 2.25 -9.57
N GLY A 78 -24.70 2.38 -8.64
CA GLY A 78 -24.69 1.69 -7.35
C GLY A 78 -24.28 0.21 -7.45
N ARG A 79 -24.21 -0.45 -6.29
CA ARG A 79 -23.86 -1.89 -6.14
C ARG A 79 -22.52 -2.27 -6.78
N VAL A 80 -21.51 -1.42 -6.61
CA VAL A 80 -20.16 -1.67 -7.11
C VAL A 80 -19.22 -1.94 -5.94
N PHE A 81 -18.39 -2.97 -6.09
CA PHE A 81 -17.24 -3.20 -5.23
C PHE A 81 -15.96 -2.81 -5.99
N VAL A 82 -15.11 -2.00 -5.37
CA VAL A 82 -13.88 -1.49 -5.98
C VAL A 82 -12.71 -1.77 -5.06
N ALA A 83 -11.71 -2.49 -5.57
CA ALA A 83 -10.45 -2.73 -4.87
C ALA A 83 -9.35 -1.87 -5.50
N VAL A 84 -8.62 -1.12 -4.67
CA VAL A 84 -7.48 -0.31 -5.07
C VAL A 84 -6.32 -0.46 -4.10
N GLY A 85 -5.10 -0.20 -4.56
CA GLY A 85 -3.93 -0.13 -3.70
C GLY A 85 -4.03 1.03 -2.70
N ALA A 86 -3.51 0.83 -1.48
CA ALA A 86 -3.62 1.81 -0.39
C ALA A 86 -3.04 3.20 -0.73
N LEU A 87 -2.00 3.27 -1.57
CA LEU A 87 -1.41 4.54 -1.99
C LEU A 87 -2.36 5.41 -2.82
N HIS A 88 -3.34 4.83 -3.52
CA HIS A 88 -4.34 5.60 -4.25
C HIS A 88 -5.31 6.33 -3.32
N LEU A 89 -5.40 5.96 -2.05
CA LEU A 89 -6.39 6.51 -1.11
C LEU A 89 -5.89 7.74 -0.35
N TYR A 90 -4.59 8.05 -0.40
CA TYR A 90 -3.97 9.07 0.46
C TYR A 90 -3.73 10.41 -0.24
N GLY A 91 -3.92 11.49 0.52
CA GLY A 91 -3.59 12.87 0.12
C GLY A 91 -4.72 13.57 -0.63
N ALA A 92 -4.49 14.85 -0.95
CA ALA A 92 -5.46 15.71 -1.64
C ALA A 92 -5.81 15.18 -3.04
N ASN A 93 -4.84 14.58 -3.73
CA ASN A 93 -5.06 13.96 -5.05
C ASN A 93 -5.40 12.45 -4.93
N GLY A 94 -5.73 11.98 -3.73
CA GLY A 94 -6.15 10.61 -3.48
C GLY A 94 -7.61 10.38 -3.87
N LEU A 95 -7.95 9.13 -4.17
CA LEU A 95 -9.28 8.74 -4.64
C LEU A 95 -10.39 9.16 -3.67
N LEU A 96 -10.14 9.08 -2.35
CA LEU A 96 -11.13 9.46 -1.34
C LEU A 96 -11.46 10.96 -1.40
N ALA A 97 -10.46 11.81 -1.59
CA ALA A 97 -10.63 13.24 -1.72
C ALA A 97 -11.37 13.59 -3.03
N GLN A 98 -10.97 12.98 -4.14
CA GLN A 98 -11.63 13.19 -5.43
C GLN A 98 -13.10 12.72 -5.42
N LEU A 99 -13.41 11.61 -4.75
CA LEU A 99 -14.80 11.18 -4.57
C LEU A 99 -15.61 12.16 -3.71
N HIS A 100 -15.00 12.74 -2.68
CA HIS A 100 -15.64 13.78 -1.87
C HIS A 100 -15.93 15.04 -2.71
N GLU A 101 -14.99 15.48 -3.55
CA GLU A 101 -15.17 16.59 -4.49
C GLU A 101 -16.29 16.34 -5.51
N GLN A 102 -16.50 15.08 -5.90
CA GLN A 102 -17.62 14.66 -6.75
C GLN A 102 -18.97 14.59 -6.00
N GLY A 103 -19.02 14.93 -4.71
CA GLY A 103 -20.23 14.95 -3.90
C GLY A 103 -20.56 13.62 -3.22
N TYR A 104 -19.69 12.61 -3.29
CA TYR A 104 -19.90 11.35 -2.58
C TYR A 104 -19.53 11.47 -1.10
N ARG A 105 -20.35 10.87 -0.24
CA ARG A 105 -20.01 10.68 1.18
C ARG A 105 -19.25 9.38 1.35
N VAL A 106 -18.01 9.47 1.82
CA VAL A 106 -17.19 8.32 2.14
C VAL A 106 -17.25 8.03 3.63
N ARG A 107 -17.54 6.79 4.01
CA ARG A 107 -17.47 6.33 5.40
C ARG A 107 -16.55 5.13 5.49
N ARG A 108 -15.67 5.15 6.51
CA ARG A 108 -14.82 4.00 6.84
C ARG A 108 -15.64 3.01 7.67
N ILE A 109 -15.66 1.75 7.24
CA ILE A 109 -16.36 0.65 7.91
C ILE A 109 -15.30 -0.31 8.49
N TYR A 110 -15.56 -0.86 9.67
CA TYR A 110 -14.71 -1.82 10.36
C TYR A 110 -15.54 -2.93 10.96
#